data_AF-A0A9D1QHK9-F1
#
_entry.id   AF-A0A9D1QHK9-F1
#
_cell.length_a   1.000
_cell.length_b   1.000
_cell.length_c   1.000
_cell.angle_alpha   90.00
_cell.angle_beta   90.00
_cell.angle_gamma   90.00
#
_symmetry.space_group_name_H-M   'P 1'
#
loop_
_entity.id
_entity.type
_entity.pdbx_description
1 polymer ?
#
loop_
_entity_poly.entity_id
_entity_poly.type
_entity_poly.pdbx_seq_one_letter_code
_entity_poly.pdbx_strand_id
1 'polypeptide(L)'
;MKQQVIAELKQELHRMEVSSQPHEFEKHLYAMERLIGLLKQDNGAAAPSVAPAFRENSSGMSAHDREMLRMMGGRAEGRRETKSPEQSERLPAETLDTDDGFGNGDSLFDF
;
A
#
# COMPACT_ATOMS: atom_id res chain seq x y z
N MET A 1 15.61 -5.08 -16.37
CA MET A 1 15.72 -4.46 -15.02
C MET A 1 16.41 -3.10 -15.07
N LYS A 2 17.74 -2.98 -15.16
CA LYS A 2 18.43 -1.67 -15.12
C LYS A 2 17.90 -0.63 -16.12
N GLN A 3 17.66 -1.02 -17.38
CA GLN A 3 17.10 -0.12 -18.41
C GLN A 3 15.68 0.38 -18.08
N GLN A 4 14.87 -0.45 -17.41
CA GLN A 4 13.50 -0.09 -17.01
C GLN A 4 13.51 0.92 -15.87
N VAL A 5 14.35 0.72 -14.85
CA VAL A 5 14.54 1.67 -13.74
C VAL A 5 15.04 3.02 -14.25
N ILE A 6 15.94 3.02 -15.26
CA ILE A 6 16.42 4.26 -15.89
C ILE A 6 15.29 4.97 -16.65
N ALA A 7 14.41 4.25 -17.35
CA ALA A 7 13.28 4.85 -18.04
C ALA A 7 12.30 5.51 -17.04
N GLU A 8 12.04 4.84 -15.92
CA GLU A 8 11.18 5.33 -14.85
C GLU A 8 11.77 6.56 -14.15
N LEU A 9 13.09 6.57 -13.91
CA LEU A 9 13.80 7.77 -13.40
C LEU A 9 13.63 8.98 -14.31
N LYS A 10 13.69 8.81 -15.64
CA LYS A 10 13.46 9.92 -16.58
C LYS A 10 12.04 10.46 -16.49
N GLN A 11 11.07 9.57 -16.34
CA GLN A 11 9.67 9.94 -16.21
C GLN A 11 9.40 10.69 -14.90
N GLU A 12 9.94 10.21 -13.78
CA GLU A 12 9.80 10.88 -12.47
C GLU A 12 10.51 12.24 -12.45
N LEU A 13 11.65 12.38 -13.14
CA LEU A 13 12.33 13.67 -13.29
C LEU A 13 11.45 14.68 -14.04
N HIS A 14 10.82 14.25 -15.15
CA HIS A 14 9.89 15.10 -15.89
C HIS A 14 8.65 15.47 -15.05
N ARG A 15 8.10 14.52 -14.29
CA ARG A 15 6.97 14.77 -13.38
C ARG A 15 7.31 15.78 -12.28
N MET A 16 8.52 15.68 -11.73
CA MET A 16 9.01 16.63 -10.75
C MET A 16 9.20 18.04 -11.36
N GLU A 17 9.66 18.13 -12.60
CA GLU A 17 9.80 19.41 -13.33
C GLU A 17 8.46 20.10 -13.55
N VAL A 18 7.41 19.35 -13.90
CA VAL A 18 6.07 19.91 -14.14
C VAL A 18 5.22 20.04 -12.87
N SER A 19 5.67 19.45 -11.75
CA SER A 19 4.95 19.51 -10.49
C SER A 19 4.82 20.95 -10.00
N SER A 20 3.59 21.37 -9.72
CA SER A 20 3.30 22.75 -9.32
C SER A 20 3.12 22.89 -7.81
N GLN A 21 2.88 21.76 -7.11
CA GLN A 21 2.62 21.74 -5.69
C GLN A 21 3.80 21.15 -4.91
N PRO A 22 4.21 21.74 -3.77
CA PRO A 22 5.38 21.29 -3.01
C PRO A 22 5.32 19.82 -2.58
N HIS A 23 4.15 19.34 -2.18
CA HIS A 23 3.99 17.96 -1.73
C HIS A 23 4.01 16.94 -2.88
N GLU A 24 3.71 17.35 -4.11
CA GLU A 24 3.86 16.49 -5.30
C GLU A 24 5.33 16.37 -5.67
N PHE A 25 6.06 17.48 -5.62
CA PHE A 25 7.52 17.50 -5.78
C PHE A 25 8.20 16.53 -4.80
N GLU A 26 7.84 16.58 -3.51
CA GLU A 26 8.39 15.68 -2.48
C GLU A 26 8.10 14.20 -2.75
N LYS A 27 6.90 13.88 -3.26
CA LYS A 27 6.54 12.50 -3.66
C LYS A 27 7.43 12.01 -4.81
N HIS A 28 7.62 12.83 -5.84
CA HIS A 28 8.46 12.50 -7.00
C HIS A 28 9.95 12.38 -6.61
N LEU A 29 10.44 13.26 -5.73
CA LEU A 29 11.79 13.19 -5.18
C LEU A 29 12.01 11.85 -4.45
N TYR A 30 11.09 11.47 -3.55
CA TYR A 30 11.16 10.21 -2.83
C TYR A 30 11.12 8.99 -3.76
N ALA A 31 10.29 9.01 -4.80
CA ALA A 31 10.24 7.95 -5.79
C ALA A 31 11.60 7.78 -6.50
N MET A 32 12.25 8.88 -6.90
CA MET A 32 13.58 8.84 -7.51
C MET A 32 14.65 8.30 -6.55
N GLU A 33 14.65 8.72 -5.29
CA GLU A 33 15.60 8.22 -4.29
C GLU A 33 15.50 6.69 -4.14
N ARG A 34 14.28 6.15 -4.14
CA ARG A 34 14.03 4.71 -4.08
C ARG A 34 14.54 3.98 -5.34
N LEU A 35 14.25 4.53 -6.53
CA LEU A 35 14.71 3.95 -7.80
C LEU A 35 16.24 3.94 -7.91
N ILE A 36 16.90 5.01 -7.46
CA ILE A 36 18.37 5.09 -7.36
C ILE A 36 18.88 4.07 -6.34
N GLY A 37 18.21 3.92 -5.20
CA GLY A 37 18.51 2.91 -4.18
C GLY A 37 18.52 1.50 -4.76
N LEU A 38 17.48 1.12 -5.50
CA LEU A 38 17.38 -0.17 -6.18
C LEU A 38 18.52 -0.38 -7.19
N LEU A 39 18.84 0.64 -7.99
CA LEU A 39 19.92 0.57 -8.97
C LEU A 39 21.31 0.39 -8.31
N LYS A 40 21.52 1.00 -7.15
CA LYS A 40 22.75 0.83 -6.35
C LYS A 40 22.82 -0.55 -5.72
N GLN A 41 21.69 -1.08 -5.25
CA GLN A 41 21.58 -2.42 -4.68
C GLN A 41 21.91 -3.51 -5.72
N ASP A 42 21.46 -3.34 -6.97
CA ASP A 42 21.81 -4.20 -8.13
C ASP A 42 23.30 -4.17 -8.51
N ASN A 43 24.08 -3.20 -8.03
CA ASN A 43 25.53 -3.11 -8.26
C ASN A 43 26.36 -3.63 -7.08
N GLY A 44 25.74 -4.29 -6.09
CA GLY A 44 26.46 -5.04 -5.04
C GLY A 44 27.06 -4.18 -3.93
N ALA A 45 26.79 -2.87 -3.89
CA ALA A 45 27.16 -2.02 -2.78
C ALA A 45 26.03 -1.99 -1.75
N ALA A 46 26.10 -2.89 -0.76
CA ALA A 46 25.26 -2.82 0.43
C ALA A 46 25.51 -1.47 1.15
N ALA A 47 24.52 -0.58 1.14
CA ALA A 47 24.48 0.65 1.92
C ALA A 47 23.17 0.69 2.73
N PRO A 48 23.15 1.38 3.87
CA PRO A 48 22.36 1.01 5.02
C PRO A 48 20.86 1.19 4.77
N SER A 49 20.09 0.20 5.22
CA SER A 49 18.63 0.25 5.28
C SER A 49 18.20 1.39 6.19
N VAL A 50 17.84 2.52 5.58
CA VAL A 50 16.96 3.54 6.18
C VAL A 50 15.56 3.36 5.60
N ALA A 51 15.03 2.14 5.68
CA ALA A 51 13.59 2.01 5.81
C ALA A 51 13.24 2.38 7.26
N PRO A 52 12.15 3.14 7.54
CA PRO A 52 11.55 3.04 8.85
C PRO A 52 11.17 1.57 8.98
N ALA A 53 11.89 0.87 9.85
CA ALA A 53 11.57 -0.51 10.11
C ALA A 53 10.13 -0.53 10.61
N PHE A 54 9.21 -1.06 9.79
CA PHE A 54 8.11 -1.81 10.35
C PHE A 54 8.75 -3.03 10.98
N ARG A 55 9.31 -2.81 12.18
CA ARG A 55 9.62 -3.87 13.10
C ARG A 55 8.27 -4.49 13.36
N GLU A 56 8.03 -5.65 12.77
CA GLU A 56 7.10 -6.63 13.29
C GLU A 56 7.65 -7.07 14.65
N ASN A 57 7.61 -6.15 15.63
CA ASN A 57 7.71 -6.50 17.02
C ASN A 57 6.37 -7.14 17.31
N SER A 58 6.38 -8.47 17.42
CA SER A 58 5.34 -9.27 18.04
C SER A 58 5.23 -8.95 19.55
N SER A 59 5.09 -7.68 19.90
CA SER A 59 4.59 -7.24 21.19
C SER A 59 3.09 -7.07 21.01
N GLY A 60 2.32 -8.05 21.50
CA GLY A 60 0.86 -7.98 21.47
C GLY A 60 0.38 -6.63 22.01
N MET A 61 -0.65 -6.07 21.37
CA MET A 61 -1.26 -4.77 21.72
C MET A 61 -1.39 -4.61 23.24
N SER A 62 -0.91 -3.46 23.74
CA SER A 62 -1.04 -3.08 25.14
C SER A 62 -2.52 -3.02 25.52
N ALA A 63 -2.84 -3.18 26.81
CA ALA A 63 -4.20 -3.04 27.31
C ALA A 63 -4.81 -1.68 26.92
N HIS A 64 -3.98 -0.63 26.89
CA HIS A 64 -4.38 0.71 26.46
C HIS A 64 -4.77 0.76 24.97
N ASP A 65 -3.99 0.10 24.10
CA ASP A 65 -4.26 0.08 22.66
C ASP A 65 -5.58 -0.66 22.35
N ARG A 66 -5.89 -1.72 23.11
CA ARG A 66 -7.15 -2.46 22.98
C ARG A 66 -8.35 -1.61 23.38
N GLU A 67 -8.22 -0.81 24.42
CA GLU A 67 -9.28 0.08 24.89
C GLU A 67 -9.55 1.21 23.89
N MET A 68 -8.51 1.81 23.31
CA MET A 68 -8.67 2.80 22.24
C MET A 68 -9.35 2.21 21.00
N LEU A 69 -8.94 1.01 20.56
CA LEU A 69 -9.61 0.28 19.48
C LEU A 69 -11.09 0.06 19.76
N ARG A 70 -11.44 -0.30 21.00
CA ARG A 70 -12.83 -0.49 21.41
C ARG A 70 -13.63 0.81 21.36
N MET A 71 -13.05 1.92 21.81
CA MET A 71 -13.69 3.24 21.73
C MET A 71 -13.91 3.69 20.27
N MET A 72 -13.05 3.27 19.34
CA MET A 72 -13.21 3.51 17.91
C MET A 72 -14.12 2.49 17.20
N GLY A 73 -14.77 1.59 17.95
CA GLY A 73 -15.65 0.56 17.38
C GLY A 73 -14.94 -0.67 16.81
N GLY A 74 -13.61 -0.77 16.94
CA GLY A 74 -12.82 -1.93 16.55
C GLY A 74 -12.86 -3.06 17.59
N ARG A 75 -12.85 -4.32 17.14
CA ARG A 75 -12.79 -5.51 18.01
C ARG A 75 -11.34 -5.97 18.17
N ALA A 76 -10.85 -6.01 19.41
CA ALA A 76 -9.49 -6.39 19.75
C ALA A 76 -9.36 -7.85 20.22
N GLU A 77 -9.89 -8.80 19.45
CA GLU A 77 -9.66 -10.24 19.67
C GLU A 77 -8.66 -10.78 18.65
N GLY A 78 -7.50 -11.21 19.15
CA GLY A 78 -6.49 -11.90 18.36
C GLY A 78 -6.98 -13.27 17.95
N ARG A 79 -7.30 -13.43 16.67
CA ARG A 79 -7.67 -14.72 16.06
C ARG A 79 -6.45 -15.65 16.06
N ARG A 80 -6.34 -16.51 17.08
CA ARG A 80 -5.66 -17.80 16.97
C ARG A 80 -6.73 -18.87 16.94
N GLU A 81 -7.06 -19.35 15.74
CA GLU A 81 -7.69 -20.66 15.59
C GLU A 81 -7.01 -21.42 14.45
N THR A 82 -6.36 -22.50 14.85
CA THR A 82 -5.76 -23.52 14.00
C THR A 82 -6.81 -24.51 13.52
N LYS A 83 -6.68 -24.92 12.25
CA LYS A 83 -7.17 -26.16 11.58
C LYS A 83 -8.57 -26.19 10.93
N SER A 84 -8.50 -26.24 9.59
CA SER A 84 -9.16 -27.20 8.67
C SER A 84 -10.60 -26.95 8.17
N PRO A 85 -10.93 -27.49 6.97
CA PRO A 85 -11.78 -26.85 5.97
C PRO A 85 -13.22 -27.40 5.94
N GLU A 86 -14.06 -26.73 5.14
CA GLU A 86 -15.41 -27.08 4.64
C GLU A 86 -16.54 -26.16 5.13
N GLN A 87 -17.43 -25.88 4.17
CA GLN A 87 -18.77 -25.28 4.25
C GLN A 87 -18.82 -23.77 4.52
N SER A 88 -18.98 -22.97 3.44
CA SER A 88 -20.29 -22.56 2.92
C SER A 88 -21.14 -21.85 3.96
N GLU A 89 -21.01 -20.53 4.03
CA GLU A 89 -22.13 -19.64 4.38
C GLU A 89 -21.86 -18.29 3.71
N ARG A 90 -22.89 -17.81 3.02
CA ARG A 90 -22.88 -16.62 2.16
C ARG A 90 -22.51 -15.40 2.99
N LEU A 91 -21.37 -14.76 2.70
CA LEU A 91 -21.12 -13.41 3.17
C LEU A 91 -22.00 -12.46 2.34
N PRO A 92 -22.84 -11.61 2.95
CA PRO A 92 -23.52 -10.57 2.21
C PRO A 92 -22.43 -9.69 1.60
N ALA A 93 -22.46 -9.55 0.28
CA ALA A 93 -21.75 -8.47 -0.35
C ALA A 93 -22.34 -7.20 0.27
N GLU A 94 -21.59 -6.55 1.16
CA GLU A 94 -21.77 -5.12 1.36
C GLU A 94 -21.36 -4.46 0.05
N THR A 95 -22.28 -4.48 -0.91
CA THR A 95 -22.32 -3.53 -2.01
C THR A 95 -22.45 -2.17 -1.36
N LEU A 96 -21.30 -1.49 -1.25
CA LEU A 96 -21.25 -0.04 -1.14
C LEU A 96 -22.04 0.50 -2.33
N ASP A 97 -23.25 0.97 -2.05
CA ASP A 97 -24.09 1.67 -3.00
C ASP A 97 -23.47 3.04 -3.23
N THR A 98 -22.51 3.12 -4.15
CA THR A 98 -22.01 4.39 -4.65
C THR A 98 -23.05 4.93 -5.61
N ASP A 99 -23.92 5.81 -5.11
CA ASP A 99 -24.79 6.65 -5.93
C ASP A 99 -23.96 7.77 -6.59
N ASP A 100 -22.92 7.39 -7.34
CA ASP A 100 -22.07 8.27 -8.15
C ASP A 100 -22.44 8.19 -9.65
N GLY A 101 -23.59 7.61 -9.96
CA GLY A 101 -24.12 7.51 -11.32
C GLY A 101 -23.39 6.51 -12.22
N PHE A 102 -22.40 5.76 -11.71
CA PHE A 102 -21.81 4.63 -12.43
C PHE A 102 -22.47 3.31 -12.01
N GLY A 103 -23.67 3.11 -12.54
CA GLY A 103 -24.45 1.89 -12.36
C GLY A 103 -23.71 0.64 -12.86
N ASN A 104 -23.69 -0.37 -12.00
CA ASN A 104 -23.24 -1.72 -12.33
C ASN A 104 -24.12 -2.33 -13.43
N GLY A 105 -23.56 -2.60 -14.61
CA GLY A 105 -23.99 -3.75 -15.43
C GLY A 105 -24.75 -3.51 -16.73
N ASP A 106 -24.22 -2.69 -17.64
CA ASP A 106 -24.27 -3.03 -19.07
C ASP A 106 -22.92 -2.66 -19.71
N SER A 107 -22.19 -3.66 -20.20
CA SER A 107 -20.86 -3.46 -20.81
C SER A 107 -20.99 -2.60 -22.07
N LEU A 108 -20.39 -1.40 -22.04
CA LEU A 108 -20.24 -0.52 -23.21
C LEU A 108 -19.21 -1.02 -24.24
N PHE A 109 -18.64 -2.21 -24.02
CA PHE A 109 -17.73 -2.89 -24.94
C PHE A 109 -18.29 -4.26 -25.29
N ASP A 110 -19.43 -4.27 -25.99
CA ASP A 110 -19.83 -5.40 -26.83
C ASP A 110 -19.53 -5.01 -28.29
N PHE A 111 -18.60 -5.72 -28.92
CA PHE A 111 -18.20 -5.53 -30.33
C PHE A 111 -18.78 -6.63 -31.20
#